data_AF-A0A0C3PU68-F1
#
_entry.id   AF-A0A0C3PU68-F1
#
_cell.length_a   1.000
_cell.length_b   1.000
_cell.length_c   1.000
_cell.angle_alpha   90.00
_cell.angle_beta   90.00
_cell.angle_gamma   90.00
#
_symmetry.space_group_name_H-M   'P 1'
#
loop_
_entity.id
_entity.type
_entity.pdbx_description
1 polymer ?
#
loop_
_entity_poly.entity_id
_entity_poly.type
_entity_poly.pdbx_seq_one_letter_code
_entity_poly.pdbx_strand_id
1 'polypeptide(L)'
;MSASARRLGEETDRAYAIQVAAGTKSAAVYGVLGWGAVTIAHYTWPFFRHQTLAFKSFLVSTSMVFGLAIGADSALLSHEAERRRSENAIRRQAALELSRRGMVPTETAIAKWRADKAQHSSANRDEMG
;
A
#
# COMPACT_ATOMS: atom_id res chain seq x y z
N MET A 1 -27.08 -5.57 -2.39
CA MET A 1 -25.62 -5.43 -2.60
C MET A 1 -25.03 -6.83 -2.79
N SER A 2 -24.36 -7.13 -3.91
CA SER A 2 -23.83 -8.48 -4.17
C SER A 2 -22.61 -8.77 -3.28
N ALA A 3 -22.34 -10.04 -2.97
CA ALA A 3 -21.21 -10.44 -2.13
C ALA A 3 -19.86 -9.96 -2.69
N SER A 4 -19.72 -9.87 -4.02
CA SER A 4 -18.52 -9.36 -4.69
C SER A 4 -18.32 -7.86 -4.47
N ALA A 5 -19.39 -7.05 -4.50
CA ALA A 5 -19.32 -5.62 -4.23
C ALA A 5 -18.85 -5.32 -2.79
N ARG A 6 -19.29 -6.15 -1.83
CA ARG A 6 -18.87 -6.01 -0.43
C ARG A 6 -17.38 -6.30 -0.24
N ARG A 7 -16.86 -7.35 -0.89
CA ARG A 7 -15.42 -7.70 -0.85
C ARG A 7 -14.55 -6.61 -1.47
N LEU A 8 -14.97 -6.04 -2.60
CA LEU A 8 -14.24 -4.92 -3.23
C LEU A 8 -14.22 -3.67 -2.34
N GLY A 9 -15.33 -3.39 -1.65
CA GLY A 9 -15.40 -2.32 -0.65
C GLY A 9 -14.39 -2.54 0.48
N GLU A 10 -14.40 -3.73 1.09
CA GLU A 10 -13.48 -4.09 2.18
C GLU A 10 -12.00 -4.02 1.75
N GLU A 11 -11.66 -4.45 0.54
CA GLU A 11 -10.29 -4.33 0.01
C GLU A 11 -9.89 -2.87 -0.21
N THR A 12 -10.81 -2.03 -0.71
CA THR A 12 -10.58 -0.60 -0.92
C THR A 12 -10.40 0.14 0.40
N ASP A 13 -11.27 -0.13 1.38
CA ASP A 13 -11.21 0.48 2.71
C ASP A 13 -9.88 0.15 3.40
N ARG A 14 -9.39 -1.08 3.24
CA ARG A 14 -8.10 -1.50 3.78
C ARG A 14 -6.93 -0.79 3.11
N ALA A 15 -6.93 -0.69 1.77
CA ALA A 15 -5.89 0.03 1.05
C ALA A 15 -5.88 1.52 1.44
N TYR A 16 -7.06 2.12 1.56
CA TYR A 16 -7.22 3.50 2.00
C TYR A 16 -6.69 3.73 3.42
N ALA A 17 -6.99 2.83 4.36
CA ALA A 17 -6.49 2.94 5.73
C ALA A 17 -4.95 2.91 5.80
N ILE A 18 -4.31 2.04 5.01
CA ILE A 18 -2.84 1.96 4.90
C ILE A 18 -2.27 3.25 4.33
N GLN A 19 -2.88 3.76 3.25
CA GLN A 19 -2.48 5.00 2.59
C GLN A 19 -2.58 6.20 3.53
N VAL A 20 -3.71 6.36 4.24
CA VAL A 20 -3.92 7.46 5.19
C VAL A 20 -2.93 7.38 6.34
N ALA A 21 -2.70 6.20 6.91
CA ALA A 21 -1.78 6.04 8.03
C ALA A 21 -0.33 6.41 7.63
N ALA A 22 0.14 5.88 6.50
CA ALA A 22 1.49 6.14 6.01
C ALA A 22 1.68 7.59 5.55
N GLY A 23 0.68 8.14 4.85
CA GLY A 23 0.65 9.54 4.45
C GLY A 23 0.71 10.45 5.67
N THR A 24 -0.16 10.25 6.66
CA THR A 24 -0.23 11.10 7.87
C THR A 24 1.09 11.09 8.64
N LYS A 25 1.69 9.91 8.81
CA LYS A 25 3.01 9.78 9.44
C LYS A 25 4.07 10.58 8.68
N SER A 26 4.09 10.47 7.36
CA SER A 26 5.06 11.17 6.52
C SER A 26 4.83 12.68 6.49
N ALA A 27 3.57 13.12 6.46
CA ALA A 27 3.20 14.52 6.58
C ALA A 27 3.75 15.14 7.87
N ALA A 28 3.62 14.45 9.01
CA ALA A 28 4.17 14.92 10.29
C ALA A 28 5.70 15.06 10.23
N VAL A 29 6.41 14.05 9.69
CA VAL A 29 7.87 14.08 9.55
C VAL A 29 8.32 15.23 8.66
N TYR A 30 7.73 15.38 7.48
CA TYR A 30 8.09 16.46 6.56
C TYR A 30 7.66 17.83 7.07
N GLY A 31 6.56 17.94 7.82
CA GLY A 31 6.18 19.17 8.51
C GLY A 31 7.24 19.64 9.50
N VAL A 32 7.80 18.71 10.31
CA VAL A 32 8.91 19.01 11.22
C VAL A 32 10.17 19.42 10.45
N LEU A 33 10.49 18.71 9.35
CA LEU A 33 11.65 19.06 8.51
C LEU A 33 11.49 20.44 7.86
N GLY A 34 10.31 20.75 7.30
CA GLY A 34 10.00 22.05 6.70
C GLY A 34 10.06 23.17 7.73
N TRP A 35 9.50 22.95 8.93
CA TRP A 35 9.59 23.91 10.02
C TRP A 35 11.04 24.15 10.47
N GLY A 36 11.83 23.08 10.60
CA GLY A 36 13.26 23.16 10.90
C GLY A 36 14.04 23.95 9.84
N ALA A 37 13.80 23.67 8.56
CA ALA A 37 14.42 24.36 7.45
C ALA A 37 14.09 25.86 7.43
N VAL A 38 12.81 26.22 7.62
CA VAL A 38 12.36 27.61 7.73
C VAL A 38 13.00 28.31 8.92
N THR A 39 13.11 27.63 10.07
CA THR A 39 13.72 28.17 11.28
C THR A 39 15.21 28.45 11.06
N ILE A 40 15.94 27.50 10.50
CA ILE A 40 17.36 27.67 10.19
C ILE A 40 17.55 28.84 9.22
N ALA A 41 16.80 28.87 8.11
CA ALA A 41 16.89 29.93 7.11
C ALA A 41 16.58 31.33 7.69
N HIS A 42 15.67 31.41 8.67
CA HIS A 42 15.35 32.67 9.34
C HIS A 42 16.53 33.26 10.11
N TYR A 43 17.35 32.41 10.75
CA TYR A 43 18.49 32.84 11.55
C TYR A 43 19.80 32.95 10.78
N THR A 44 19.96 32.20 9.68
CA THR A 44 21.21 32.20 8.90
C THR A 44 21.20 33.20 7.74
N TRP A 45 20.05 33.53 7.16
CA TRP A 45 19.98 34.39 5.98
C TRP A 45 19.21 35.70 6.23
N PRO A 46 19.89 36.87 6.17
CA PRO A 46 19.23 38.17 6.36
C PRO A 46 18.07 38.43 5.38
N PHE A 47 18.18 38.06 4.11
CA PHE A 47 17.11 38.24 3.12
C PHE A 47 15.85 37.42 3.48
N PHE A 48 16.01 36.17 3.88
CA PHE A 48 14.90 35.31 4.28
C PHE A 48 14.28 35.75 5.62
N ARG A 49 15.08 36.35 6.51
CA ARG A 49 14.60 36.94 7.77
C ARG A 49 13.49 37.97 7.53
N HIS A 50 13.68 38.84 6.53
CA HIS A 50 12.74 39.90 6.15
C HIS A 50 11.49 39.41 5.40
N GLN A 51 11.39 38.13 5.04
CA GLN A 51 10.20 37.57 4.41
C GLN A 51 9.02 37.46 5.38
N THR A 52 7.80 37.55 4.85
CA THR A 52 6.56 37.54 5.62
C THR A 52 6.33 36.21 6.34
N LEU A 53 5.59 36.26 7.45
CA LEU A 53 5.19 35.05 8.18
C LEU A 53 4.29 34.14 7.32
N ALA A 54 3.43 34.72 6.49
CA ALA A 54 2.56 33.98 5.59
C ALA A 54 3.35 33.16 4.55
N PHE A 55 4.43 33.72 4.00
CA PHE A 55 5.30 32.97 3.09
C PHE A 55 6.00 31.79 3.80
N LYS A 56 6.46 32.00 5.03
CA LYS A 56 7.12 30.96 5.83
C LYS A 56 6.15 29.82 6.19
N SER A 57 4.93 30.14 6.60
CA SER A 57 3.91 29.13 6.89
C SER A 57 3.49 28.37 5.64
N PHE A 58 3.41 29.05 4.49
CA PHE A 58 3.18 28.41 3.20
C PHE A 58 4.26 27.34 2.91
N LEU A 59 5.55 27.66 3.09
CA LEU A 59 6.63 26.69 2.88
C LEU A 59 6.52 25.44 3.78
N VAL A 60 6.19 25.62 5.05
CA VAL A 60 5.98 24.49 5.97
C VAL A 60 4.79 23.64 5.53
N SER A 61 3.67 24.28 5.18
CA SER A 61 2.47 23.59 4.68
C SER A 61 2.75 22.80 3.39
N THR A 62 3.45 23.41 2.42
CA THR A 62 3.84 22.73 1.19
C THR A 62 4.71 21.51 1.48
N SER A 63 5.67 21.62 2.39
CA SER A 63 6.52 20.49 2.80
C SER A 63 5.68 19.36 3.43
N MET A 64 4.72 19.71 4.29
CA MET A 64 3.81 18.74 4.92
C MET A 64 2.92 18.01 3.90
N VAL A 65 2.31 18.75 2.97
CA VAL A 65 1.48 18.17 1.90
C VAL A 65 2.31 17.29 0.97
N PHE A 66 3.55 17.70 0.66
CA PHE A 66 4.47 16.89 -0.11
C PHE A 66 4.79 15.56 0.60
N GLY A 67 5.09 15.60 1.89
CA GLY A 67 5.31 14.40 2.70
C GLY A 67 4.08 13.49 2.77
N LEU A 68 2.88 14.08 2.88
CA LEU A 68 1.61 13.35 2.84
C LEU A 68 1.49 12.53 1.55
N ALA A 69 1.66 13.18 0.39
CA ALA A 69 1.52 12.56 -0.92
C ALA A 69 2.54 11.44 -1.13
N ILE A 70 3.82 11.68 -0.87
CA ILE A 70 4.87 10.66 -1.02
C ILE A 70 4.64 9.46 -0.09
N GLY A 71 4.27 9.72 1.16
CA GLY A 71 3.98 8.65 2.12
C GLY A 71 2.81 7.78 1.70
N ALA A 72 1.74 8.41 1.22
CA ALA A 72 0.54 7.75 0.71
C ALA A 72 0.86 6.88 -0.52
N ASP A 73 1.51 7.46 -1.53
CA ASP A 73 1.84 6.77 -2.78
C ASP A 73 2.81 5.61 -2.55
N SER A 74 3.84 5.80 -1.73
CA SER A 74 4.78 4.74 -1.38
C SER A 74 4.08 3.56 -0.71
N ALA A 75 3.09 3.83 0.15
CA ALA A 75 2.37 2.79 0.84
C ALA A 75 1.45 2.00 -0.11
N LEU A 76 0.72 2.69 -0.98
CA LEU A 76 -0.09 2.05 -2.03
C LEU A 76 0.77 1.18 -2.96
N LEU A 77 1.87 1.73 -3.48
CA LEU A 77 2.77 0.99 -4.36
C LEU A 77 3.36 -0.25 -3.68
N SER A 78 3.74 -0.13 -2.39
CA SER A 78 4.23 -1.26 -1.63
C SER A 78 3.16 -2.33 -1.42
N HIS A 79 1.92 -1.92 -1.15
CA HIS A 79 0.78 -2.82 -0.98
C HIS A 79 0.45 -3.56 -2.27
N GLU A 80 0.41 -2.86 -3.40
CA GLU A 80 0.23 -3.47 -4.71
C GLU A 80 1.39 -4.40 -5.09
N ALA A 81 2.63 -4.00 -4.82
CA ALA A 81 3.79 -4.84 -5.10
C ALA A 81 3.72 -6.16 -4.30
N GLU A 82 3.30 -6.10 -3.04
CA GLU A 82 3.13 -7.29 -2.20
C GLU A 82 1.97 -8.18 -2.70
N ARG A 83 0.85 -7.58 -3.12
CA ARG A 83 -0.25 -8.30 -3.76
C ARG A 83 0.21 -9.01 -5.04
N ARG A 84 0.94 -8.31 -5.93
CA ARG A 84 1.48 -8.91 -7.16
C ARG A 84 2.47 -10.04 -6.87
N ARG A 85 3.34 -9.88 -5.86
CA ARG A 85 4.29 -10.93 -5.44
C ARG A 85 3.58 -12.17 -4.90
N SER A 86 2.59 -11.99 -4.03
CA SER A 86 1.81 -13.11 -3.47
C SER A 86 1.01 -13.84 -4.56
N GLU A 87 0.36 -13.13 -5.47
CA GLU A 87 -0.34 -13.73 -6.61
C GLU A 87 0.60 -14.49 -7.54
N ASN A 88 1.77 -13.91 -7.86
CA ASN A 88 2.77 -14.58 -8.69
C ASN A 88 3.34 -15.83 -8.01
N ALA A 89 3.57 -15.80 -6.70
CA ALA A 89 4.01 -16.96 -5.94
C ALA A 89 2.99 -18.11 -6.03
N ILE A 90 1.70 -17.80 -5.87
CA ILE A 90 0.61 -18.78 -6.01
C ILE A 90 0.56 -19.32 -7.44
N ARG A 91 0.64 -18.47 -8.46
CA ARG A 91 0.68 -18.91 -9.88
C ARG A 91 1.86 -19.85 -10.14
N ARG A 92 3.02 -19.56 -9.56
CA ARG A 92 4.23 -20.39 -9.69
C ARG A 92 4.06 -21.75 -9.01
N GLN A 93 3.47 -21.77 -7.81
CA GLN A 93 3.12 -23.02 -7.10
C GLN A 93 2.14 -23.86 -7.91
N ALA A 94 1.07 -23.25 -8.42
CA ALA A 94 0.08 -23.93 -9.26
C ALA A 94 0.74 -24.51 -10.52
N ALA A 95 1.60 -23.74 -11.19
CA ALA A 95 2.30 -24.21 -12.38
C ALA A 95 3.22 -25.42 -12.09
N LEU A 96 3.94 -25.39 -10.96
CA LEU A 96 4.78 -26.51 -10.53
C LEU A 96 3.96 -27.76 -10.19
N GLU A 97 2.82 -27.60 -9.52
CA GLU A 97 1.98 -28.75 -9.15
C GLU A 97 1.23 -29.34 -10.35
N LEU A 98 0.74 -28.50 -11.26
CA LEU A 98 0.09 -28.95 -12.50
C LEU A 98 1.07 -29.66 -13.42
N SER A 99 2.28 -29.11 -13.61
CA SER A 99 3.32 -29.74 -14.43
C SER A 99 3.78 -31.09 -13.86
N ARG A 100 3.89 -31.23 -12.53
CA ARG A 100 4.14 -32.53 -11.88
C ARG A 100 3.06 -33.58 -12.17
N ARG A 101 1.82 -33.14 -12.38
CA ARG A 101 0.68 -34.00 -12.78
C ARG A 101 0.60 -34.21 -14.30
N GLY A 102 1.59 -33.74 -15.07
CA GLY A 102 1.59 -33.81 -16.53
C GLY A 102 0.59 -32.87 -17.21
N MET A 103 0.03 -31.90 -16.48
CA MET A 103 -0.96 -30.95 -17.00
C MET A 103 -0.29 -29.63 -17.38
N VAL A 104 -0.73 -29.05 -18.50
CA VAL A 104 -0.29 -27.72 -18.96
C VAL A 104 -0.91 -26.65 -18.05
N PRO A 105 -0.12 -25.72 -17.48
CA PRO A 105 -0.60 -24.71 -16.56
C PRO A 105 -1.29 -23.56 -17.30
N THR A 106 -2.49 -23.81 -17.79
CA THR A 106 -3.38 -22.78 -18.37
C THR A 106 -4.14 -22.03 -17.27
N GLU A 107 -4.66 -20.84 -17.57
CA GLU A 107 -5.47 -20.06 -16.62
C GLU A 107 -6.66 -20.88 -16.07
N THR A 108 -7.31 -21.68 -16.91
CA THR A 108 -8.40 -22.57 -16.50
C THR A 108 -7.93 -23.67 -15.56
N ALA A 109 -6.76 -24.26 -15.81
CA ALA A 109 -6.18 -25.29 -14.94
C ALA A 109 -5.75 -24.72 -13.58
N ILE A 110 -5.20 -23.51 -13.56
CA ILE A 110 -4.85 -22.79 -12.33
C ILE A 110 -6.11 -22.44 -11.53
N ALA A 111 -7.19 -22.01 -12.19
CA ALA A 111 -8.47 -21.75 -11.55
C ALA A 111 -9.05 -23.02 -10.91
N LYS A 112 -9.02 -24.16 -11.62
CA LYS A 112 -9.45 -25.45 -11.08
C LYS A 112 -8.58 -25.89 -9.90
N TRP A 113 -7.27 -25.76 -10.00
CA TRP A 113 -6.34 -26.04 -8.91
C TRP A 113 -6.64 -25.21 -7.65
N ARG A 114 -6.98 -23.91 -7.80
CA ARG A 114 -7.39 -23.08 -6.66
C ARG A 114 -8.68 -23.56 -6.01
N ALA A 115 -9.68 -23.94 -6.81
CA ALA A 115 -10.94 -24.47 -6.31
C ALA A 115 -10.74 -25.78 -5.53
N ASP A 116 -9.94 -26.71 -6.08
CA ASP A 116 -9.63 -27.99 -5.44
C ASP A 116 -8.90 -27.78 -4.10
N LYS A 117 -7.92 -26.86 -4.06
CA LYS A 117 -7.20 -26.50 -2.82
C LYS A 117 -8.14 -25.89 -1.77
N ALA A 118 -9.05 -25.02 -2.17
CA ALA A 118 -10.01 -24.41 -1.25
C ALA A 118 -10.94 -25.47 -0.62
N GLN A 119 -11.46 -26.40 -1.42
CA GLN A 119 -12.32 -27.49 -0.95
C GLN A 119 -11.59 -28.45 0.00
N HIS A 120 -10.34 -28.82 -0.30
CA HIS A 120 -9.54 -29.67 0.60
C HIS A 120 -9.24 -28.97 1.93
N SER A 121 -9.01 -27.65 1.91
CA SER A 121 -8.75 -26.87 3.13
C SER A 121 -9.97 -26.73 4.04
N SER A 122 -11.18 -26.67 3.49
CA SER A 122 -12.43 -26.67 4.26
C SER A 122 -12.75 -28.07 4.81
N ALA A 123 -12.62 -29.11 4.00
CA ALA A 123 -12.88 -30.49 4.44
C ALA A 123 -11.95 -30.91 5.60
N ASN A 124 -10.65 -30.60 5.51
CA ASN A 124 -9.70 -30.90 6.57
C ASN A 124 -9.91 -30.06 7.85
N ARG A 125 -10.62 -28.92 7.76
CA ARG A 125 -11.00 -28.12 8.94
C ARG A 125 -12.18 -28.75 9.68
N ASP A 126 -13.12 -29.32 8.94
CA ASP A 126 -14.33 -29.94 9.48
C ASP A 126 -14.05 -31.33 10.10
N GLU A 127 -12.98 -32.02 9.69
CA GLU A 127 -12.54 -33.29 10.29
C GLU A 127 -11.71 -33.12 11.59
N MET A 128 -11.23 -31.91 11.89
CA MET A 128 -10.42 -31.60 13.09
C MET A 128 -11.18 -30.83 14.17
N GLY A 129 -12.46 -30.51 13.95
CA GLY A 129 -13.36 -29.87 14.91
C GLY A 129 -14.35 -30.84 15.51
#